data_AF-A0A916Q5W1-F1
#
_entry.id   AF-A0A916Q5W1-F1
#
_cell.length_a   1.000
_cell.length_b   1.000
_cell.length_c   1.000
_cell.angle_alpha   90.00
_cell.angle_beta   90.00
_cell.angle_gamma   90.00
#
_symmetry.space_group_name_H-M   'P 1'
#
loop_
_entity.id
_entity.type
_entity.pdbx_description
1 polymer ?
#
loop_
_entity_poly.entity_id
_entity_poly.type
_entity_poly.pdbx_seq_one_letter_code
_entity_poly.pdbx_strand_id
1 'polypeptide(L)'
;MATPHRTKQVNLRFPLPLLSQIKTKADAKQQAIADWILTVVSREFEPETIPEKLPEPSPFILHPELLTYVEKCLAPLHAQISEMRMQLGESKA
;
A
#
# COMPACT_ATOMS: atom_id res chain seq x y z
N MET A 1 8.40 -5.53 -43.64
CA MET A 1 8.92 -4.23 -43.18
C MET A 1 8.21 -3.89 -41.88
N ALA A 2 8.92 -3.84 -40.75
CA ALA A 2 8.32 -3.61 -39.44
C ALA A 2 7.77 -2.18 -39.37
N THR A 3 6.49 -2.05 -39.03
CA THR A 3 5.82 -0.77 -38.83
C THR A 3 6.47 -0.01 -37.69
N PRO A 4 6.70 1.31 -37.80
CA PRO A 4 7.27 2.08 -36.69
C PRO A 4 6.19 2.20 -35.62
N HIS A 5 6.35 1.49 -34.51
CA HIS A 5 5.55 1.73 -33.32
C HIS A 5 5.77 3.18 -32.92
N ARG A 6 4.75 4.03 -33.08
CA ARG A 6 4.75 5.39 -32.56
C ARG A 6 4.64 5.31 -31.04
N THR A 7 5.77 5.10 -30.38
CA THR A 7 5.84 5.10 -28.92
C THR A 7 5.43 6.49 -28.44
N LYS A 8 4.44 6.55 -27.54
CA LYS A 8 4.01 7.81 -26.92
C LYS A 8 5.20 8.37 -26.14
N GLN A 9 5.74 9.49 -26.60
CA GLN A 9 6.81 10.18 -25.89
C GLN A 9 6.23 10.93 -24.71
N VAL A 10 6.84 10.77 -23.54
CA VAL A 10 6.46 11.44 -22.30
C VAL A 10 7.64 12.28 -21.84
N ASN A 11 7.39 13.54 -21.48
CA ASN A 11 8.40 14.42 -20.92
C ASN A 11 8.45 14.24 -19.39
N LEU A 12 9.56 13.71 -18.88
CA LEU A 12 9.79 13.55 -17.45
C LEU A 12 10.66 14.68 -16.94
N ARG A 13 10.21 15.37 -15.88
CA ARG A 13 10.94 16.48 -15.25
C ARG A 13 11.44 16.05 -13.88
N PHE A 14 12.75 15.83 -13.79
CA PHE A 14 13.41 15.44 -12.55
C PHE A 14 14.46 16.48 -12.14
N PRO A 15 14.76 16.60 -10.83
CA PRO A 15 15.89 17.40 -10.36
C PRO A 15 17.21 16.96 -11.01
N LEU A 16 18.11 17.91 -11.28
CA LEU A 16 19.43 17.63 -11.86
C LEU A 16 20.23 16.53 -11.12
N PRO A 17 20.26 16.49 -9.77
CA PRO A 17 20.95 15.42 -9.06
C PRO A 17 20.36 14.02 -9.31
N LEU A 18 19.06 13.93 -9.59
CA LEU A 18 18.42 12.66 -9.90
C LEU A 18 18.78 12.21 -11.32
N LEU A 19 18.76 13.14 -12.29
CA LEU A 19 19.14 12.85 -13.68
C LEU A 19 20.59 12.37 -13.79
N SER A 20 21.51 12.95 -13.02
CA SER A 20 22.90 12.49 -12.99
C SER A 20 23.02 11.06 -12.45
N GLN A 21 22.32 10.74 -11.35
CA GLN A 21 22.28 9.39 -10.80
C GLN A 21 21.68 8.37 -11.78
N ILE A 22 20.56 8.73 -12.44
CA ILE A 22 19.92 7.88 -13.44
C ILE A 22 20.90 7.59 -14.57
N LYS A 23 21.58 8.62 -15.08
CA LYS A 23 22.59 8.47 -16.14
C LYS A 23 23.71 7.52 -15.69
N THR A 24 24.31 7.74 -14.52
CA THR A 24 25.38 6.87 -14.00
C THR A 24 24.92 5.41 -13.86
N LYS A 25 23.69 5.17 -13.37
CA LYS A 25 23.15 3.82 -13.19
C LYS A 25 22.80 3.13 -14.52
N ALA A 26 22.33 3.89 -15.51
CA ALA A 26 22.07 3.38 -16.86
C ALA A 26 23.38 3.05 -17.60
N ASP A 27 24.36 3.96 -17.53
CA ASP A 27 25.69 3.79 -18.13
C ASP A 27 26.41 2.57 -17.53
N ALA A 28 26.33 2.36 -16.20
CA ALA A 28 26.93 1.21 -15.53
C ALA A 28 26.36 -0.14 -16.01
N LYS A 29 25.11 -0.17 -16.48
CA LYS A 29 24.45 -1.37 -17.04
C LYS A 29 24.51 -1.43 -18.56
N GLN A 30 25.21 -0.49 -19.20
CA GLN A 30 25.23 -0.33 -20.66
C GLN A 30 23.81 -0.31 -21.28
N GLN A 31 22.86 0.29 -20.56
CA GLN A 31 21.45 0.32 -20.94
C GLN A 31 21.05 1.75 -21.33
N ALA A 32 20.16 1.88 -22.32
CA ALA A 32 19.58 3.18 -22.63
C ALA A 32 18.81 3.73 -21.43
N ILE A 33 18.91 5.04 -21.17
CA ILE A 33 18.28 5.70 -20.01
C ILE A 33 16.76 5.42 -19.96
N ALA A 34 16.09 5.49 -21.11
CA ALA A 34 14.66 5.21 -21.21
C ALA A 34 14.30 3.78 -20.78
N ASP A 35 15.07 2.79 -21.25
CA ASP A 35 14.86 1.38 -20.92
C ASP A 35 15.16 1.10 -19.45
N TRP A 36 16.18 1.77 -18.89
CA TRP A 36 16.50 1.66 -17.47
C TRP A 36 15.37 2.21 -16.61
N ILE A 37 14.81 3.38 -16.95
CA ILE A 37 13.66 3.96 -16.25
C ILE A 37 12.46 3.02 -16.35
N LEU A 38 12.16 2.50 -17.54
CA LEU A 38 11.07 1.53 -17.72
C LEU A 38 11.29 0.28 -16.87
N THR A 39 12.51 -0.26 -16.83
CA THR A 39 12.84 -1.43 -16.02
C THR A 39 12.62 -1.17 -14.52
N VAL A 40 13.02 0.01 -14.04
CA VAL A 40 12.83 0.39 -12.63
C VAL A 40 11.35 0.57 -12.31
N VAL A 41 10.61 1.31 -13.16
CA VAL A 41 9.17 1.52 -12.97
C VAL A 41 8.43 0.19 -13.03
N SER A 42 8.76 -0.71 -13.97
CA SER A 42 8.15 -2.03 -14.08
C SER A 42 8.44 -2.90 -12.87
N ARG A 43 9.59 -2.77 -12.20
CA ARG A 43 9.85 -3.49 -10.93
C ARG A 43 9.03 -2.97 -9.77
N GLU A 44 8.82 -1.66 -9.69
CA GLU A 44 7.94 -1.05 -8.68
C GLU A 44 6.45 -1.32 -8.95
N PHE A 45 6.10 -1.66 -10.20
CA PHE A 45 4.73 -1.94 -10.64
C PHE A 45 4.42 -3.41 -10.86
N GLU A 46 5.43 -4.30 -10.83
CA GLU A 46 5.16 -5.70 -10.55
C GLU A 46 4.63 -5.74 -9.12
N PRO A 47 3.39 -6.21 -8.89
CA PRO A 47 3.01 -6.53 -7.53
C PRO A 47 4.06 -7.54 -7.06
N GLU A 48 4.79 -7.21 -5.98
CA GLU A 48 5.63 -8.17 -5.31
C GLU A 48 4.80 -9.45 -5.21
N THR A 49 5.20 -10.50 -5.93
CA THR A 49 4.88 -11.86 -5.51
C THR A 49 5.74 -12.05 -4.28
N ILE A 50 5.29 -11.44 -3.18
CA ILE A 50 5.75 -11.75 -1.83
C ILE A 50 5.69 -13.27 -1.81
N PRO A 51 6.82 -14.01 -1.70
CA PRO A 51 6.70 -15.37 -1.23
C PRO A 51 6.00 -15.19 0.10
N GLU A 52 4.77 -15.70 0.18
CA GLU A 52 3.84 -15.63 1.30
C GLU A 52 4.47 -16.27 2.53
N LYS A 53 5.52 -15.65 3.06
CA LYS A 53 5.84 -15.70 4.47
C LYS A 53 4.96 -14.61 5.03
N LEU A 54 3.66 -14.95 5.15
CA LEU A 54 2.81 -14.37 6.17
C LEU A 54 3.71 -14.18 7.39
N PRO A 55 4.02 -12.95 7.84
CA PRO A 55 4.47 -12.83 9.21
C PRO A 55 3.38 -13.54 9.98
N GLU A 56 3.72 -14.64 10.67
CA GLU A 56 2.81 -15.22 11.65
C GLU A 56 2.23 -14.03 12.40
N PRO A 57 0.90 -13.90 12.51
CA PRO A 57 0.32 -12.80 13.23
C PRO A 57 0.84 -12.94 14.65
N SER A 58 1.93 -12.23 14.95
CA SER A 58 2.47 -12.11 16.28
C SER A 58 1.26 -11.66 17.08
N PRO A 59 0.82 -12.43 18.07
CA PRO A 59 -0.45 -12.14 18.71
C PRO A 59 -0.34 -10.72 19.21
N PHE A 60 -1.14 -9.82 18.64
CA PHE A 60 -1.25 -8.48 19.15
C PHE A 60 -1.99 -8.61 20.47
N ILE A 61 -1.22 -8.91 21.51
CA ILE A 61 -1.71 -9.01 22.87
C ILE A 61 -1.86 -7.57 23.32
N LEU A 62 -3.07 -7.04 23.18
CA LEU A 62 -3.46 -5.80 23.83
C LEU A 62 -3.12 -5.92 25.32
N HIS A 63 -2.42 -4.94 25.86
CA HIS A 63 -2.15 -4.87 27.29
C HIS A 63 -3.50 -4.98 28.05
N PRO A 64 -3.62 -5.83 29.09
CA PRO A 64 -4.90 -6.05 29.78
C PRO A 64 -5.59 -4.77 30.24
N GLU A 65 -4.80 -3.76 30.61
CA GLU A 65 -5.29 -2.44 31.00
C GLU A 65 -5.90 -1.67 29.82
N LEU A 66 -5.32 -1.77 28.63
CA LEU A 66 -5.86 -1.15 27.41
C LEU A 66 -7.15 -1.84 26.99
N LEU A 67 -7.21 -3.16 27.09
CA LEU A 67 -8.43 -3.93 26.81
C LEU A 67 -9.56 -3.51 27.76
N THR A 68 -9.27 -3.43 29.06
CA THR A 68 -10.23 -2.98 30.07
C THR A 68 -10.68 -1.53 29.84
N TYR A 69 -9.76 -0.65 29.42
CA TYR A 69 -10.08 0.74 29.11
C TYR A 69 -11.02 0.84 27.91
N VAL A 70 -10.71 0.13 26.82
CA VAL A 70 -11.55 0.09 25.62
C VAL A 70 -12.93 -0.48 25.95
N GLU A 71 -13.03 -1.56 26.72
CA GLU A 71 -14.31 -2.12 27.17
C GLU A 71 -15.12 -1.11 27.99
N LYS A 72 -14.48 -0.38 28.91
CA LYS A 72 -15.15 0.68 29.68
C LYS A 72 -15.67 1.82 28.81
N CYS A 73 -14.95 2.19 27.74
CA CYS A 73 -15.40 3.19 26.80
C CYS A 73 -16.58 2.70 25.92
N LEU A 74 -16.56 1.43 25.53
CA LEU A 74 -17.58 0.85 24.65
C LEU A 74 -18.86 0.41 25.39
N ALA A 75 -18.75 0.00 26.65
CA ALA A 75 -19.90 -0.45 27.47
C ALA A 75 -21.11 0.51 27.46
N PRO A 76 -20.97 1.84 27.69
CA PRO A 76 -22.11 2.75 27.65
C PRO A 76 -22.70 2.88 26.23
N LEU A 77 -21.86 2.82 25.19
CA LEU A 77 -22.33 2.87 23.81
C LEU A 77 -23.13 1.62 23.44
N HIS A 78 -22.68 0.43 23.87
CA HIS A 78 -23.42 -0.80 23.68
C HIS A 78 -24.76 -0.80 24.41
N ALA A 79 -24.81 -0.27 25.64
CA ALA A 79 -26.04 -0.10 26.40
C ALA A 79 -27.03 0.81 25.66
N GLN A 80 -26.55 1.97 25.19
CA GLN A 80 -27.37 2.93 24.44
C GLN A 80 -27.88 2.34 23.11
N ILE A 81 -27.02 1.64 22.36
CA ILE A 81 -27.41 0.96 21.12
C ILE A 81 -28.47 -0.11 21.40
N SER A 82 -28.31 -0.89 22.47
CA SER A 82 -29.29 -1.92 22.86
C SER A 82 -30.63 -1.31 23.23
N GLU A 83 -30.64 -0.20 23.96
CA GLU A 83 -31.86 0.52 24.32
C GLU A 83 -32.55 1.10 23.08
N MET A 84 -31.80 1.74 22.18
CA MET A 84 -32.34 2.28 20.93
C MET A 84 -32.91 1.18 20.02
N ARG A 85 -32.25 0.03 19.92
CA ARG A 85 -32.76 -1.14 19.19
C ARG A 85 -34.06 -1.66 19.80
N MET A 86 -34.15 -1.72 21.13
CA MET A 86 -35.37 -2.11 21.82
C MET A 86 -36.52 -1.11 21.55
N GLN A 87 -36.23 0.19 21.55
CA GLN A 87 -37.20 1.25 21.21
C GLN A 87 -37.67 1.18 19.76
N LEU A 88 -36.79 0.75 18.84
CA LEU A 88 -37.13 0.51 17.42
C LEU A 88 -37.88 -0.80 17.18
N GLY A 89 -38.14 -1.60 18.22
CA GLY A 89 -38.78 -2.90 18.09
C GLY A 89 -37.88 -3.97 17.43
N GLU A 90 -36.58 -3.70 17.30
CA GLU A 90 -35.56 -4.66 16.89
C GLU A 90 -35.22 -5.58 18.07
N SER A 91 -36.22 -6.34 18.54
CA SER A 91 -35.95 -7.51 19.36
C SER A 91 -35.23 -8.52 18.47
N LYS A 92 -33.97 -8.83 18.81
CA LYS A 92 -33.15 -9.88 18.18
C LYS A 92 -34.01 -11.09 17.76
N ALA A 93 -34.10 -11.31 16.44
CA ALA A 93 -34.25 -12.63 15.86
C ALA A 93 -32.85 -13.25 15.69
#